data_AF-A0AB34U4K4-F1
#
_entry.id   AF-A0AB34U4K4-F1
#
_cell.length_a   1.000
_cell.length_b   1.000
_cell.length_c   1.000
_cell.angle_alpha   90.00
_cell.angle_beta   90.00
_cell.angle_gamma   90.00
#
_symmetry.space_group_name_H-M   'P 1'
#
loop_
_entity.id
_entity.type
_entity.pdbx_description
1 polymer ?
#
loop_
_entity_poly.entity_id
_entity_poly.type
_entity_poly.pdbx_seq_one_letter_code
_entity_poly.pdbx_strand_id
1 'polypeptide(L)'
;MPVNTSSTTLYRIDECSDVMADACVGDDQGNLIFLSIWARDTAVQQFLARLTLGRDEQGLDQFHVITDQGGSIPVFVSNVDRLEKRMTRAYRRTLFGSLSNVWLFDRRCVKPDKANASALALLPKGSAHRLDRLWMLVRDTCPLPLLDHWRETVLELLQTREMLARLPFALGPLEGHRLAIDVPALTLALGSLIRSDVLTAYPYPAKIWTPEAVAA
;
A
#
# COMPACT_ATOMS: atom_id res chain seq x y z
N MET A 1 -4.92 -24.55 18.85
CA MET A 1 -4.39 -25.00 17.55
C MET A 1 -3.71 -23.80 16.91
N PRO A 2 -2.41 -23.83 16.57
CA PRO A 2 -1.83 -22.75 15.79
C PRO A 2 -2.46 -22.79 14.40
N VAL A 3 -2.94 -21.63 13.95
CA VAL A 3 -3.54 -21.41 12.63
C VAL A 3 -2.51 -21.79 11.58
N ASN A 4 -2.96 -22.56 10.58
CA ASN A 4 -2.19 -23.06 9.45
C ASN A 4 -1.26 -21.95 8.91
N THR A 5 0.02 -21.98 9.27
CA THR A 5 1.01 -21.05 8.75
C THR A 5 1.25 -21.45 7.30
N SER A 6 0.57 -20.76 6.37
CA SER A 6 0.99 -20.72 4.97
C SER A 6 2.51 -20.58 4.95
N SER A 7 3.21 -21.51 4.31
CA SER A 7 4.66 -21.51 4.20
C SER A 7 5.11 -20.14 3.69
N THR A 8 5.63 -19.30 4.57
CA THR A 8 6.12 -17.97 4.19
C THR A 8 7.40 -18.15 3.41
N THR A 9 7.32 -18.03 2.08
CA THR A 9 8.49 -18.07 1.20
C THR A 9 9.42 -16.91 1.56
N LEU A 10 10.69 -17.23 1.82
CA LEU A 10 11.75 -16.25 1.97
C LEU A 10 12.52 -16.11 0.66
N TYR A 11 12.55 -14.90 0.13
CA TYR A 11 13.26 -14.51 -1.07
C TYR A 11 14.65 -13.98 -0.70
N ARG A 12 15.68 -14.31 -1.49
CA ARG A 12 17.04 -13.81 -1.25
C ARG A 12 17.21 -12.41 -1.85
N ILE A 13 17.99 -11.55 -1.20
CA ILE A 13 18.50 -10.32 -1.80
C ILE A 13 19.91 -10.60 -2.30
N ASP A 14 20.15 -10.47 -3.61
CA ASP A 14 21.38 -10.94 -4.25
C ASP A 14 22.63 -10.19 -3.73
N GLU A 15 22.52 -8.87 -3.62
CA GLU A 15 23.60 -7.98 -3.16
C GLU A 15 23.87 -8.10 -1.66
N CYS A 16 23.00 -8.79 -0.92
CA CYS A 16 23.04 -8.91 0.54
C CYS A 16 22.64 -10.33 0.97
N SER A 17 23.57 -11.29 0.81
CA SER A 17 23.32 -12.72 1.06
C SER A 17 22.78 -13.09 2.46
N ASP A 18 23.07 -12.27 3.47
CA ASP A 18 22.58 -12.44 4.86
C ASP A 18 21.20 -11.81 5.11
N VAL A 19 20.55 -11.27 4.06
CA VAL A 19 19.25 -10.61 4.13
C VAL A 19 18.23 -11.36 3.27
N MET A 20 17.13 -11.75 3.90
CA MET A 20 16.02 -12.43 3.26
C MET A 20 14.78 -11.54 3.31
N ALA A 21 13.97 -11.51 2.26
CA ALA A 21 12.70 -10.81 2.22
C ALA A 21 11.52 -11.79 2.28
N ASP A 22 10.46 -11.47 3.02
CA ASP A 22 9.20 -12.25 3.00
C ASP A 22 8.06 -11.52 2.28
N ALA A 23 8.25 -10.23 1.98
CA ALA A 23 7.35 -9.43 1.17
C ALA A 23 8.10 -8.28 0.48
N CYS A 24 7.76 -8.03 -0.78
CA CYS A 24 8.29 -6.90 -1.54
C CYS A 24 7.20 -6.37 -2.47
N VAL A 25 6.94 -5.07 -2.45
CA VAL A 25 5.95 -4.40 -3.31
C VAL A 25 6.63 -3.22 -3.98
N GLY A 26 6.43 -3.09 -5.29
CA GLY A 26 6.99 -2.02 -6.10
C GLY A 26 5.97 -1.38 -7.02
N ASP A 27 6.27 -0.15 -7.44
CA ASP A 27 5.42 0.61 -8.35
C ASP A 27 5.64 0.24 -9.83
N ASP A 28 5.00 1.00 -10.73
CA ASP A 28 5.09 0.85 -12.18
C ASP A 28 6.49 1.07 -12.76
N GLN A 29 7.37 1.72 -12.03
CA GLN A 29 8.77 1.94 -12.41
C GLN A 29 9.72 0.98 -11.69
N GLY A 30 9.18 0.03 -10.91
CA GLY A 30 9.96 -0.88 -10.07
C GLY A 30 10.55 -0.22 -8.81
N ASN A 31 10.09 0.98 -8.45
CA ASN A 31 10.54 1.63 -7.22
C ASN A 31 9.95 0.93 -6.00
N LEU A 32 10.75 0.86 -4.94
CA LEU A 32 10.36 0.23 -3.70
C LEU A 32 9.24 0.99 -3.01
N ILE A 33 8.10 0.30 -2.81
CA ILE A 33 6.98 0.80 -2.00
C ILE A 33 6.96 0.15 -0.62
N PHE A 34 7.23 -1.16 -0.55
CA PHE A 34 7.29 -1.90 0.71
C PHE A 34 8.29 -3.05 0.61
N LEU A 35 9.09 -3.23 1.66
CA LEU A 35 9.98 -4.37 1.85
C LEU A 35 9.87 -4.82 3.30
N SER A 36 9.65 -6.12 3.50
CA SER A 36 9.85 -6.76 4.81
C SER A 36 11.02 -7.73 4.71
N ILE A 37 12.04 -7.50 5.53
CA ILE A 37 13.26 -8.30 5.58
C ILE A 37 13.47 -8.96 6.93
N TRP A 38 14.22 -10.05 6.91
CA TRP A 38 14.68 -10.82 8.04
C TRP A 38 16.19 -10.99 7.94
N ALA A 39 16.90 -10.56 8.98
CA ALA A 39 18.36 -10.67 9.06
C ALA A 39 18.85 -10.53 10.50
N ARG A 40 20.13 -10.87 10.73
CA ARG A 40 20.82 -10.54 11.98
C ARG A 40 20.99 -9.03 12.11
N ASP A 41 21.08 -8.52 13.33
CA ASP A 41 21.20 -7.07 13.58
C ASP A 41 22.34 -6.42 12.78
N THR A 42 23.50 -7.07 12.64
CA THR A 42 24.64 -6.54 11.85
C THR A 42 24.32 -6.46 10.35
N ALA A 43 23.75 -7.50 9.77
CA ALA A 43 23.34 -7.51 8.36
C ALA A 43 22.24 -6.49 8.08
N VAL A 44 21.30 -6.30 9.00
CA VAL A 44 20.30 -5.23 8.91
C VAL A 44 20.95 -3.85 8.92
N GLN A 45 21.88 -3.58 9.84
CA GLN A 45 22.54 -2.27 9.90
C GLN A 45 23.34 -1.99 8.63
N GLN A 46 24.08 -3.00 8.14
CA GLN A 46 24.81 -2.88 6.88
C GLN A 46 23.85 -2.59 5.72
N PHE A 47 22.76 -3.34 5.59
CA PHE A 47 21.76 -3.12 4.54
C PHE A 47 21.21 -1.69 4.57
N LEU A 48 20.78 -1.20 5.73
CA LEU A 48 20.24 0.16 5.87
C LEU A 48 21.29 1.24 5.59
N ALA A 49 22.53 1.04 6.02
CA ALA A 49 23.64 1.96 5.74
C ALA A 49 23.89 2.05 4.23
N ARG A 50 23.92 0.92 3.52
CA ARG A 50 24.09 0.90 2.06
C ARG A 50 22.94 1.60 1.33
N LEU A 51 21.70 1.40 1.77
CA LEU A 51 20.54 2.15 1.23
C LEU A 51 20.67 3.67 1.43
N THR A 52 21.28 4.09 2.55
CA THR A 52 21.48 5.52 2.86
C THR A 52 22.57 6.13 1.98
N LEU A 53 23.62 5.36 1.66
CA LEU A 53 24.70 5.76 0.74
C LEU A 53 24.24 5.82 -0.72
N GLY A 54 23.18 5.09 -1.09
CA GLY A 54 22.60 5.15 -2.44
C GLY A 54 23.61 4.82 -3.54
N ARG A 55 24.02 5.82 -4.32
CA ARG A 55 24.96 5.66 -5.45
C ARG A 55 26.44 5.80 -5.08
N ASP A 56 26.73 6.15 -3.83
CA ASP A 56 28.11 6.29 -3.37
C ASP A 56 28.83 4.94 -3.33
N GLU A 57 30.15 4.96 -3.12
CA GLU A 57 30.94 3.74 -2.98
C GLU A 57 30.38 2.84 -1.87
N GLN A 58 30.18 1.56 -2.16
CA GLN A 58 29.50 0.57 -1.29
C GLN A 58 28.00 0.82 -1.04
N GLY A 59 27.40 1.84 -1.67
CA GLY A 59 25.97 2.12 -1.61
C GLY A 59 25.09 1.06 -2.28
N LEU A 60 23.78 1.25 -2.13
CA LEU A 60 22.75 0.40 -2.72
C LEU A 60 21.50 1.26 -3.07
N ASP A 61 21.40 1.73 -4.31
CA ASP A 61 20.20 2.38 -4.85
C ASP A 61 19.31 1.44 -5.69
N GLN A 62 19.78 0.21 -5.91
CA GLN A 62 19.05 -0.88 -6.54
C GLN A 62 19.51 -2.21 -5.94
N PHE A 63 18.59 -3.16 -5.78
CA PHE A 63 18.91 -4.54 -5.42
C PHE A 63 18.02 -5.52 -6.17
N HIS A 64 18.41 -6.80 -6.18
CA HIS A 64 17.66 -7.86 -6.85
C HIS A 64 17.05 -8.82 -5.83
N VAL A 65 15.75 -9.06 -5.98
CA VAL A 65 15.03 -10.10 -5.22
C VAL A 65 14.98 -11.37 -6.06
N ILE A 66 15.58 -12.43 -5.55
CA ILE A 66 15.60 -13.75 -6.19
C ILE A 66 14.32 -14.50 -5.83
N THR A 67 13.51 -14.76 -6.85
CA THR A 67 12.26 -15.54 -6.75
C THR A 67 12.54 -17.03 -6.57
N ASP A 68 11.52 -17.76 -6.12
CA ASP A 68 11.54 -19.22 -5.99
C ASP A 68 11.79 -19.94 -7.32
N GLN A 69 11.37 -19.34 -8.44
CA GLN A 69 11.63 -19.83 -9.80
C GLN A 69 13.04 -19.48 -10.33
N GLY A 70 13.89 -18.85 -9.50
CA GLY A 70 15.23 -18.43 -9.89
C GLY A 70 15.27 -17.14 -10.72
N GLY A 71 14.12 -16.49 -10.94
CA GLY A 71 14.06 -15.17 -11.57
C GLY A 71 14.65 -14.10 -10.66
N SER A 72 15.45 -13.20 -11.24
CA SER A 72 16.04 -12.04 -10.56
C SER A 72 15.22 -10.79 -10.89
N ILE A 73 14.59 -10.19 -9.88
CA ILE A 73 13.71 -9.03 -10.06
C ILE A 73 14.40 -7.79 -9.51
N PRO A 74 14.66 -6.76 -10.34
CA PRO A 74 15.25 -5.51 -9.86
C PRO A 74 14.24 -4.71 -9.04
N VAL A 75 14.71 -4.13 -7.93
CA VAL A 75 13.96 -3.23 -7.06
C VAL A 75 14.80 -1.97 -6.88
N PHE A 76 14.23 -0.83 -7.26
CA PHE A 76 14.91 0.46 -7.21
C PHE A 76 14.56 1.23 -5.94
N VAL A 77 15.56 1.82 -5.29
CA VAL A 77 15.41 2.66 -4.10
C VAL A 77 15.64 4.11 -4.51
N SER A 78 14.67 4.68 -5.22
CA SER A 78 14.82 6.01 -5.83
C SER A 78 14.78 7.18 -4.84
N ASN A 79 14.14 7.03 -3.66
CA ASN A 79 14.20 8.03 -2.61
C ASN A 79 14.14 7.39 -1.22
N VAL A 80 15.31 7.23 -0.59
CA VAL A 80 15.43 6.64 0.77
C VAL A 80 14.76 7.51 1.83
N ASP A 81 14.75 8.84 1.69
CA ASP A 81 14.12 9.74 2.66
C ASP A 81 12.61 9.51 2.74
N ARG A 82 11.98 9.08 1.63
CA ARG A 82 10.55 8.74 1.60
C ARG A 82 10.22 7.45 2.35
N LEU A 83 11.21 6.61 2.62
CA LEU A 83 11.01 5.35 3.31
C LEU A 83 11.00 5.56 4.83
N GLU A 84 9.95 5.06 5.47
CA GLU A 84 9.90 4.87 6.91
C GLU A 84 10.35 3.47 7.27
N LYS A 85 10.93 3.33 8.47
CA LYS A 85 11.42 2.07 9.01
C LYS A 85 10.63 1.68 10.26
N ARG A 86 10.17 0.44 10.32
CA ARG A 86 9.70 -0.21 11.55
C ARG A 86 10.51 -1.49 11.77
N MET A 87 10.90 -1.76 13.01
CA MET A 87 11.74 -2.91 13.35
C MET A 87 11.18 -3.60 14.58
N THR A 88 11.16 -4.93 14.55
CA THR A 88 10.93 -5.75 15.73
C THR A 88 12.00 -6.82 15.87
N ARG A 89 12.45 -7.05 17.11
CA ARG A 89 13.33 -8.16 17.44
C ARG A 89 12.47 -9.38 17.73
N ALA A 90 12.18 -10.14 16.68
CA ALA A 90 11.25 -11.27 16.73
C ALA A 90 11.81 -12.45 17.53
N TYR A 91 13.10 -12.78 17.34
CA TYR A 91 13.75 -13.89 18.06
C TYR A 91 14.99 -13.40 18.78
N ARG A 92 14.92 -13.37 20.12
CA ARG A 92 16.04 -12.99 20.99
C ARG A 92 16.72 -14.26 21.53
N ARG A 93 18.05 -14.24 21.63
CA ARG A 93 18.87 -15.32 22.22
C ARG A 93 18.78 -16.67 21.49
N THR A 94 18.77 -16.67 20.16
CA THR A 94 18.99 -17.92 19.42
C THR A 94 20.47 -18.30 19.45
N LEU A 95 20.79 -19.57 19.14
CA LEU A 95 22.18 -20.04 18.96
C LEU A 95 22.96 -19.22 17.92
N PHE A 96 22.26 -18.51 17.04
CA PHE A 96 22.81 -17.74 15.93
C PHE A 96 22.73 -16.22 16.16
N GLY A 97 22.39 -15.77 17.37
CA GLY A 97 22.19 -14.36 17.71
C GLY A 97 20.73 -13.93 17.67
N SER A 98 20.48 -12.63 17.53
CA SER A 98 19.10 -12.11 17.41
C SER A 98 18.72 -11.96 15.95
N LEU A 99 17.51 -12.42 15.61
CA LEU A 99 16.92 -12.24 14.29
C LEU A 99 15.88 -11.10 14.37
N SER A 100 16.07 -10.11 13.52
CA SER A 100 15.23 -8.92 13.45
C SER A 100 14.40 -8.94 12.17
N ASN A 101 13.12 -8.56 12.30
CA ASN A 101 12.27 -8.25 11.17
C ASN A 101 12.20 -6.73 11.01
N VAL A 102 12.45 -6.26 9.79
CA VAL A 102 12.44 -4.84 9.45
C VAL A 102 11.53 -4.60 8.28
N TRP A 103 10.63 -3.62 8.44
CA TRP A 103 9.80 -3.10 7.38
C TRP A 103 10.35 -1.76 6.92
N LEU A 104 10.54 -1.63 5.62
CA LEU A 104 10.80 -0.38 4.92
C LEU A 104 9.60 -0.09 4.03
N PHE A 105 9.04 1.11 4.11
CA PHE A 105 7.84 1.43 3.35
C PHE A 105 7.73 2.91 3.03
N ASP A 106 7.16 3.24 1.88
CA ASP A 106 6.87 4.63 1.53
C ASP A 106 5.91 5.24 2.56
N ARG A 107 6.26 6.40 3.12
CA ARG A 107 5.45 7.14 4.10
C ARG A 107 3.98 7.34 3.69
N ARG A 108 3.69 7.37 2.38
CA ARG A 108 2.32 7.48 1.83
C ARG A 108 1.45 6.26 2.13
N CYS A 109 2.06 5.14 2.57
CA CYS A 109 1.33 3.98 3.08
C CYS A 109 0.69 4.22 4.45
N VAL A 110 1.15 5.24 5.19
CA VAL A 110 0.63 5.61 6.52
C VAL A 110 -0.14 6.92 6.48
N LYS A 111 0.40 7.93 5.77
CA LYS A 111 -0.22 9.25 5.68
C LYS A 111 -0.36 9.66 4.21
N PRO A 112 -1.59 9.87 3.70
CA PRO A 112 -1.81 10.38 2.35
C PRO A 112 -1.08 11.70 2.10
N ASP A 113 -0.58 11.85 0.88
CA ASP A 113 -0.11 13.12 0.36
C ASP A 113 -1.32 13.92 -0.16
N LYS A 114 -1.95 14.66 0.75
CA LYS A 114 -3.13 15.47 0.46
C LYS A 114 -2.84 16.63 -0.50
N ALA A 115 -1.60 17.11 -0.58
CA ALA A 115 -1.22 18.17 -1.50
C ALA A 115 -1.26 17.69 -2.96
N ASN A 116 -0.86 16.43 -3.19
CA ASN A 116 -0.89 15.80 -4.51
C ASN A 116 -2.08 14.84 -4.71
N ALA A 117 -3.06 14.86 -3.80
CA ALA A 117 -4.21 13.95 -3.76
C ALA A 117 -3.83 12.47 -4.04
N SER A 118 -2.72 12.02 -3.44
CA SER A 118 -2.16 10.70 -3.68
C SER A 118 -1.91 9.93 -2.39
N ALA A 119 -2.04 8.61 -2.46
CA ALA A 119 -1.78 7.72 -1.35
C ALA A 119 -1.42 6.31 -1.83
N LEU A 120 -0.86 5.52 -0.93
CA LEU A 120 -0.56 4.11 -1.16
C LEU A 120 -1.26 3.28 -0.09
N ALA A 121 -1.71 2.09 -0.46
CA ALA A 121 -2.23 1.11 0.49
C ALA A 121 -1.56 -0.24 0.30
N LEU A 122 -1.22 -0.87 1.42
CA LEU A 122 -0.73 -2.23 1.50
C LEU A 122 -1.80 -3.07 2.17
N LEU A 123 -2.27 -4.11 1.47
CA LEU A 123 -3.36 -4.97 1.93
C LEU A 123 -2.94 -6.44 1.83
N PRO A 124 -3.36 -7.31 2.77
CA PRO A 124 -3.22 -8.74 2.58
C PRO A 124 -3.95 -9.20 1.32
N LYS A 125 -3.29 -10.04 0.51
CA LYS A 125 -3.91 -10.68 -0.65
C LYS A 125 -5.14 -11.46 -0.20
N GLY A 126 -6.25 -11.32 -0.93
CA GLY A 126 -7.50 -12.00 -0.61
C GLY A 126 -8.25 -11.48 0.63
N SER A 127 -7.87 -10.31 1.18
CA SER A 127 -8.59 -9.71 2.31
C SER A 127 -10.06 -9.44 1.98
N ALA A 128 -10.98 -9.92 2.82
CA ALA A 128 -12.42 -9.66 2.70
C ALA A 128 -12.76 -8.17 2.86
N HIS A 129 -11.94 -7.42 3.60
CA HIS A 129 -12.15 -5.99 3.88
C HIS A 129 -11.49 -5.07 2.85
N ARG A 130 -11.04 -5.59 1.70
CA ARG A 130 -10.31 -4.82 0.69
C ARG A 130 -11.06 -3.55 0.27
N LEU A 131 -12.35 -3.66 -0.07
CA LEU A 131 -13.16 -2.51 -0.50
C LEU A 131 -13.31 -1.46 0.59
N ASP A 132 -13.57 -1.88 1.84
CA ASP A 132 -13.70 -0.95 2.97
C ASP A 132 -12.41 -0.18 3.22
N ARG A 133 -11.25 -0.85 3.12
CA ARG A 133 -9.94 -0.22 3.31
C ARG A 133 -9.61 0.77 2.19
N LEU A 134 -9.91 0.42 0.94
CA LEU A 134 -9.72 1.32 -0.20
C LEU A 134 -10.68 2.52 -0.13
N TRP A 135 -11.91 2.33 0.34
CA TRP A 135 -12.85 3.43 0.55
C TRP A 135 -12.33 4.42 1.60
N MET A 136 -11.83 3.93 2.74
CA MET A 136 -11.22 4.80 3.75
C MET A 136 -10.02 5.57 3.20
N LEU A 137 -9.17 4.93 2.39
CA LEU A 137 -8.04 5.59 1.74
C LEU A 137 -8.53 6.73 0.83
N VAL A 138 -9.56 6.48 0.02
CA VAL A 138 -10.16 7.48 -0.87
C VAL A 138 -10.74 8.64 -0.06
N ARG A 139 -11.50 8.36 1.01
CA ARG A 139 -12.08 9.40 1.88
C ARG A 139 -11.03 10.27 2.58
N ASP A 140 -9.92 9.69 3.03
CA ASP A 140 -8.87 10.46 3.71
C ASP A 140 -8.02 11.29 2.73
N THR A 141 -7.90 10.84 1.48
CA THR A 141 -7.04 11.46 0.45
C THR A 141 -7.79 12.50 -0.39
N CYS A 142 -9.06 12.24 -0.74
CA CYS A 142 -9.84 13.07 -1.64
C CYS A 142 -10.27 14.38 -0.95
N PRO A 143 -10.06 15.55 -1.57
CA PRO A 143 -10.51 16.82 -1.00
C PRO A 143 -12.01 17.06 -1.17
N LEU A 144 -12.71 16.26 -1.97
CA LEU A 144 -14.14 16.41 -2.24
C LEU A 144 -14.98 15.74 -1.14
N PRO A 145 -16.15 16.30 -0.76
CA PRO A 145 -17.03 15.69 0.24
C PRO A 145 -17.75 14.47 -0.36
N LEU A 146 -17.17 13.29 -0.15
CA LEU A 146 -17.74 12.02 -0.59
C LEU A 146 -18.68 11.44 0.47
N LEU A 147 -19.86 10.98 0.04
CA LEU A 147 -20.85 10.33 0.90
C LEU A 147 -20.64 8.81 0.92
N ASP A 148 -20.91 8.16 2.05
CA ASP A 148 -20.63 6.74 2.22
C ASP A 148 -21.42 5.84 1.27
N HIS A 149 -22.66 6.21 0.91
CA HIS A 149 -23.45 5.44 -0.06
C HIS A 149 -22.96 5.61 -1.50
N TRP A 150 -22.06 6.55 -1.79
CA TRP A 150 -21.42 6.69 -3.10
C TRP A 150 -20.27 5.70 -3.31
N ARG A 151 -19.89 4.95 -2.27
CA ARG A 151 -18.68 4.11 -2.23
C ARG A 151 -18.47 3.28 -3.49
N GLU A 152 -19.44 2.44 -3.85
CA GLU A 152 -19.29 1.49 -4.96
C GLU A 152 -19.08 2.24 -6.28
N THR A 153 -19.96 3.19 -6.60
CA THR A 153 -19.90 4.00 -7.82
C THR A 153 -18.59 4.79 -7.93
N VAL A 154 -18.12 5.37 -6.82
CA VAL A 154 -16.89 6.16 -6.81
C VAL A 154 -15.66 5.27 -6.94
N LEU A 155 -15.60 4.12 -6.26
CA LEU A 155 -14.49 3.18 -6.40
C LEU A 155 -14.41 2.63 -7.83
N GLU A 156 -15.53 2.27 -8.44
CA GLU A 156 -15.61 1.83 -9.84
C GLU A 156 -15.13 2.93 -10.80
N LEU A 157 -15.58 4.16 -10.60
CA LEU A 157 -15.14 5.32 -11.39
C LEU A 157 -13.63 5.55 -11.30
N LEU A 158 -13.07 5.52 -10.08
CA LEU A 158 -11.64 5.72 -9.85
C LEU A 158 -10.80 4.62 -10.49
N GLN A 159 -11.27 3.37 -10.46
CA GLN A 159 -10.61 2.24 -11.12
C GLN A 159 -10.67 2.37 -12.65
N THR A 160 -11.85 2.69 -13.19
CA THR A 160 -12.05 2.86 -14.64
C THR A 160 -11.19 3.97 -15.22
N ARG A 161 -10.88 4.99 -14.42
CA ARG A 161 -10.02 6.12 -14.81
C ARG A 161 -8.57 5.97 -14.39
N GLU A 162 -8.16 4.77 -13.93
CA GLU A 162 -6.80 4.47 -13.44
C GLU A 162 -6.29 5.37 -12.30
N MET A 163 -7.19 6.09 -11.62
CA MET A 163 -6.88 6.89 -10.43
C MET A 163 -6.68 6.01 -9.20
N LEU A 164 -7.35 4.85 -9.17
CA LEU A 164 -7.14 3.80 -8.18
C LEU A 164 -6.73 2.51 -8.89
N ALA A 165 -5.46 2.14 -8.78
CA ALA A 165 -4.90 1.00 -9.50
C ALA A 165 -4.12 0.08 -8.54
N ARG A 166 -4.10 -1.21 -8.85
CA ARG A 166 -3.21 -2.16 -8.18
C ARG A 166 -1.77 -1.91 -8.63
N LEU A 167 -0.82 -1.97 -7.71
CA LEU A 167 0.60 -1.96 -8.05
C LEU A 167 0.99 -3.24 -8.79
N PRO A 168 1.84 -3.15 -9.84
CA PRO A 168 2.10 -4.28 -10.74
C PRO A 168 2.98 -5.36 -10.11
N PHE A 169 3.82 -5.00 -9.12
CA PHE A 169 4.76 -5.91 -8.49
C PHE A 169 4.46 -6.14 -7.01
N ALA A 170 4.27 -7.41 -6.63
CA ALA A 170 4.03 -7.80 -5.23
C ALA A 170 4.40 -9.26 -4.94
N LEU A 171 5.52 -9.46 -4.24
CA LEU A 171 5.95 -10.75 -3.65
C LEU A 171 5.44 -10.90 -2.21
N GLY A 172 5.24 -12.15 -1.79
CA GLY A 172 4.74 -12.47 -0.47
C GLY A 172 3.23 -12.25 -0.29
N PRO A 173 2.75 -12.10 0.97
CA PRO A 173 1.32 -12.10 1.29
C PRO A 173 0.60 -10.77 1.05
N LEU A 174 1.33 -9.70 0.70
CA LEU A 174 0.76 -8.36 0.52
C LEU A 174 0.55 -8.02 -0.96
N GLU A 175 -0.42 -7.16 -1.23
CA GLU A 175 -0.57 -6.43 -2.48
C GLU A 175 -0.59 -4.92 -2.22
N GLY A 176 -0.13 -4.16 -3.21
CA GLY A 176 -0.15 -2.71 -3.16
C GLY A 176 -1.25 -2.11 -4.02
N HIS A 177 -1.77 -0.97 -3.62
CA HIS A 177 -2.69 -0.13 -4.39
C HIS A 177 -2.18 1.32 -4.39
N ARG A 178 -2.26 1.96 -5.55
CA ARG A 178 -1.95 3.38 -5.77
C ARG A 178 -3.23 4.14 -5.96
N LEU A 179 -3.40 5.18 -5.16
CA LEU A 179 -4.40 6.22 -5.35
C LEU A 179 -3.69 7.48 -5.84
N ALA A 180 -4.07 7.99 -6.99
CA ALA A 180 -3.61 9.26 -7.56
C ALA A 180 -4.82 9.94 -8.20
N ILE A 181 -5.42 10.88 -7.49
CA ILE A 181 -6.68 11.50 -7.90
C ILE A 181 -6.38 12.73 -8.76
N ASP A 182 -6.83 12.70 -10.02
CA ASP A 182 -7.01 13.92 -10.79
C ASP A 182 -8.29 14.62 -10.30
N VAL A 183 -8.11 15.56 -9.37
CA VAL A 183 -9.21 16.26 -8.69
C VAL A 183 -10.13 17.00 -9.68
N PRO A 184 -9.61 17.77 -10.66
CA PRO A 184 -10.45 18.35 -11.71
C PRO A 184 -11.29 17.33 -12.48
N ALA A 185 -10.66 16.24 -12.97
CA ALA A 185 -11.37 15.24 -13.75
C ALA A 185 -12.41 14.47 -12.92
N LEU A 186 -12.10 14.18 -11.65
CA LEU A 186 -13.04 13.57 -10.72
C LEU A 186 -14.22 14.51 -10.43
N THR A 187 -13.97 15.80 -10.19
CA THR A 187 -15.02 16.80 -9.93
C THR A 187 -16.02 16.86 -11.07
N LEU A 188 -15.53 16.89 -12.32
CA LEU A 188 -16.39 16.89 -13.50
C LEU A 188 -17.24 15.61 -13.60
N ALA A 189 -16.63 14.46 -13.33
CA ALA A 189 -17.30 13.16 -13.38
C ALA A 189 -18.41 13.04 -12.32
N LEU A 190 -18.09 13.37 -11.06
CA LEU A 190 -19.06 13.36 -9.98
C LEU A 190 -20.20 14.33 -10.26
N GLY A 191 -19.90 15.53 -10.77
CA GLY A 191 -20.93 16.49 -11.17
C GLY A 191 -21.87 15.96 -12.24
N SER A 192 -21.37 15.17 -13.20
CA SER A 192 -22.20 14.53 -14.22
C SER A 192 -23.10 13.43 -13.63
N LEU A 193 -22.58 12.63 -12.71
CA LEU A 193 -23.34 11.57 -12.04
C LEU A 193 -24.43 12.15 -11.11
N ILE A 194 -24.15 13.30 -10.48
CA ILE A 194 -25.16 14.01 -9.67
C ILE A 194 -26.27 14.56 -10.56
N ARG A 195 -25.94 15.20 -11.70
CA ARG A 195 -26.95 15.73 -12.64
C ARG A 195 -27.79 14.67 -13.35
N SER A 196 -27.36 13.41 -13.32
CA SER A 196 -28.08 12.26 -13.90
C SER A 196 -28.76 11.40 -12.84
N ASP A 197 -28.88 11.89 -11.59
CA ASP A 197 -29.51 11.21 -10.46
C ASP A 197 -28.88 9.85 -10.09
N VAL A 198 -27.66 9.57 -10.57
CA VAL A 198 -26.90 8.37 -10.17
C VAL A 198 -26.30 8.55 -8.77
N LEU A 199 -25.79 9.75 -8.47
CA LEU A 199 -25.30 10.11 -7.14
C LEU A 199 -26.23 11.13 -6.49
N THR A 200 -26.89 10.71 -5.41
CA THR A 200 -27.87 11.53 -4.68
C THR A 200 -27.32 11.96 -3.32
N ALA A 201 -27.87 13.05 -2.76
CA ALA A 201 -27.50 13.51 -1.42
C ALA A 201 -27.96 12.55 -0.28
N TYR A 202 -28.96 11.71 -0.56
CA TYR A 202 -29.54 10.77 0.39
C TYR A 202 -29.53 9.35 -0.18
N PRO A 203 -29.26 8.31 0.65
CA PRO A 203 -29.33 6.93 0.22
C PRO A 203 -30.77 6.55 -0.20
N TYR A 204 -30.89 5.73 -1.24
CA TYR A 204 -32.18 5.19 -1.68
C TYR A 204 -32.49 3.85 -0.98
N PRO A 205 -33.75 3.57 -0.57
CA PRO A 205 -34.89 4.49 -0.62
C PRO A 205 -34.73 5.61 0.40
N ALA A 206 -34.92 6.85 -0.07
CA ALA A 206 -35.01 7.99 0.83
C ALA A 206 -36.20 7.76 1.75
N LYS A 207 -36.01 7.80 3.07
CA LYS A 207 -37.15 7.91 3.99
C LYS A 207 -37.84 9.23 3.64
N ILE A 208 -38.92 9.15 2.87
CA ILE A 208 -39.82 10.27 2.65
C ILE A 208 -40.32 10.64 4.05
N TRP A 209 -39.87 11.78 4.56
CA TRP A 209 -40.45 12.35 5.77
C TRP A 209 -41.88 12.76 5.40
N THR A 210 -42.85 11.90 5.71
CA THR A 210 -44.26 12.30 5.75
C THR A 210 -44.44 13.05 7.06
N PRO A 211 -44.68 14.37 7.06
CA PRO A 211 -45.11 15.05 8.27
C PRO A 211 -46.40 14.38 8.74
N GLU A 212 -46.41 13.88 9.97
CA GLU A 212 -47.66 13.48 10.62
C GLU A 212 -48.55 14.72 10.64
N ALA A 213 -49.65 14.67 9.90
CA ALA A 213 -50.72 15.64 10.04
C ALA A 213 -51.15 15.57 11.52
N VAL A 214 -50.87 16.63 12.27
CA VAL A 214 -51.38 16.81 13.62
C VAL A 214 -52.90 16.84 13.50
N ALA A 215 -53.54 15.70 13.81
CA ALA A 215 -54.97 15.64 14.03
C ALA A 215 -55.27 16.42 15.32
N ALA A 216 -56.28 17.28 15.21
CA ALA A 216 -56.68 18.33 16.16
C ALA A 216 -56.87 17.89 17.62
#